data_AF-A0A4Q4D967-F1
#
_entry.id   AF-A0A4Q4D967-F1
#
_cell.length_a   1.000
_cell.length_b   1.000
_cell.length_c   1.000
_cell.angle_alpha   90.00
_cell.angle_beta   90.00
_cell.angle_gamma   90.00
#
_symmetry.space_group_name_H-M   'P 1'
#
loop_
_entity.id
_entity.type
_entity.pdbx_description
1 polymer ?
#
loop_
_entity_poly.entity_id
_entity_poly.type
_entity_poly.pdbx_seq_one_letter_code
_entity_poly.pdbx_strand_id
1 'polypeptide(L)'
;MNTFAATVRSRKSLSPHLVTITLGLDTFPTTGIPDEYVRILIPAAGEELVLPQIGDDYSWTYPEGTVEPAARVYTISDHRMVEGRVEVDLDVALHDEGVGSDWARTCAAGQRVGIVEPHGLYKAAADVAWQLLVCDITGLPALARILRCLGPDQRADVVVVLTDAADQIALPSLADVSVRWVVVDRVVDVSDALAAAVLEAELPA
;
A
#
# COMPACT_ATOMS: atom_id res chain seq x y z
N MET A 1 13.35 3.63 -15.54
CA MET A 1 12.97 3.33 -14.14
C MET A 1 14.14 2.70 -13.41
N ASN A 2 14.38 3.05 -12.16
CA ASN A 2 15.42 2.45 -11.33
C ASN A 2 14.87 1.32 -10.46
N THR A 3 15.73 0.34 -10.18
CA THR A 3 15.49 -0.73 -9.21
C THR A 3 16.50 -0.63 -8.08
N PHE A 4 16.05 -0.99 -6.87
CA PHE A 4 16.87 -0.97 -5.66
C PHE A 4 16.74 -2.30 -4.94
N ALA A 5 17.76 -2.68 -4.19
CA ALA A 5 17.67 -3.78 -3.24
C ALA A 5 17.26 -3.23 -1.87
N ALA A 6 16.28 -3.87 -1.25
CA ALA A 6 15.83 -3.56 0.11
C ALA A 6 16.01 -4.77 1.02
N THR A 7 16.10 -4.50 2.32
CA THR A 7 16.15 -5.55 3.35
C THR A 7 14.96 -5.39 4.28
N VAL A 8 14.20 -6.45 4.51
CA VAL A 8 13.14 -6.48 5.53
C VAL A 8 13.78 -6.22 6.90
N ARG A 9 13.28 -5.20 7.60
CA ARG A 9 13.69 -4.84 8.96
C ARG A 9 12.76 -5.43 10.00
N SER A 10 11.46 -5.33 9.75
CA SER A 10 10.44 -5.83 10.66
C SER A 10 9.15 -6.12 9.93
N ARG A 11 8.34 -6.97 10.56
CA ARG A 11 6.96 -7.25 10.19
C ARG A 11 6.09 -7.10 11.44
N LYS A 12 5.01 -6.33 11.33
CA LYS A 12 4.07 -6.07 12.42
C LYS A 12 2.64 -6.28 11.94
N SER A 13 1.80 -6.95 12.73
CA SER A 13 0.35 -6.99 12.46
C SER A 13 -0.29 -5.69 12.92
N LEU A 14 -1.02 -5.04 12.01
CA LEU A 14 -1.89 -3.91 12.32
C LEU A 14 -3.29 -4.39 12.68
N SER A 15 -3.75 -5.41 11.96
CA SER A 15 -5.00 -6.12 12.17
C SER A 15 -4.85 -7.60 11.76
N PRO A 16 -5.87 -8.46 11.89
CA PRO A 16 -5.80 -9.85 11.45
C PRO A 16 -5.40 -10.02 9.98
N HIS A 17 -5.85 -9.12 9.10
CA HIS A 17 -5.59 -9.22 7.65
C HIS A 17 -4.79 -8.04 7.07
N LEU A 18 -4.17 -7.20 7.91
CA LEU A 18 -3.28 -6.14 7.45
C LEU A 18 -1.97 -6.15 8.25
N VAL A 19 -0.84 -6.17 7.54
CA VAL A 19 0.49 -6.20 8.15
C VAL A 19 1.36 -5.08 7.60
N THR A 20 2.10 -4.41 8.48
CA THR A 20 3.18 -3.50 8.08
C THR A 20 4.47 -4.27 7.91
N ILE A 21 5.13 -4.08 6.78
CA ILE A 21 6.49 -4.56 6.50
C ILE A 21 7.38 -3.34 6.34
N THR A 22 8.37 -3.23 7.21
CA THR A 22 9.38 -2.17 7.15
C THR A 22 10.56 -2.66 6.32
N LEU A 23 10.89 -1.93 5.27
CA LEU A 23 12.05 -2.15 4.41
C LEU A 23 13.11 -1.10 4.71
N GLY A 24 14.36 -1.53 4.84
CA GLY A 24 15.52 -0.65 4.98
C GLY A 24 16.31 -0.57 3.68
N LEU A 25 16.68 0.66 3.31
CA LEU A 25 17.46 0.99 2.12
C LEU A 25 18.55 2.02 2.45
N ASP A 26 19.65 2.00 1.70
CA ASP A 26 20.69 3.05 1.80
C ASP A 26 20.13 4.38 1.31
N THR A 27 19.50 4.37 0.14
CA THR A 27 18.79 5.50 -0.46
C THR A 27 17.55 4.98 -1.19
N PHE A 28 16.48 5.77 -1.16
CA PHE A 28 15.27 5.49 -1.93
C PHE A 28 14.45 6.77 -2.10
N PRO A 29 14.04 7.15 -3.32
CA PRO A 29 13.25 8.35 -3.53
C PRO A 29 11.83 8.20 -2.97
N THR A 30 11.16 9.35 -2.78
CA THR A 30 9.71 9.43 -2.56
C THR A 30 9.16 10.42 -3.58
N THR A 31 7.96 10.15 -4.08
CA THR A 31 7.20 11.10 -4.89
C THR A 31 6.60 12.22 -4.05
N GLY A 32 6.45 12.00 -2.74
CA GLY A 32 5.70 12.87 -1.83
C GLY A 32 4.17 12.81 -2.02
N ILE A 33 3.68 12.03 -2.98
CA ILE A 33 2.25 11.89 -3.24
C ILE A 33 1.67 10.88 -2.23
N PRO A 34 0.54 11.19 -1.56
CA PRO A 34 0.02 10.35 -0.48
C PRO A 34 -0.36 8.92 -0.86
N ASP A 35 -0.76 8.64 -2.11
CA ASP A 35 -1.08 7.29 -2.58
C ASP A 35 0.12 6.56 -3.21
N GLU A 36 1.34 7.07 -2.99
CA GLU A 36 2.49 6.54 -3.70
C GLU A 36 2.67 5.04 -3.44
N TYR A 37 3.00 4.33 -4.51
CA TYR A 37 3.12 2.89 -4.54
C TYR A 37 4.40 2.48 -5.24
N VAL A 38 4.82 1.26 -4.95
CA VAL A 38 6.01 0.62 -5.48
C VAL A 38 5.68 -0.77 -5.98
N ARG A 39 6.53 -1.28 -6.86
CA ARG A 39 6.54 -2.70 -7.19
C ARG A 39 7.64 -3.40 -6.41
N ILE A 40 7.26 -4.36 -5.57
CA ILE A 40 8.16 -5.23 -4.84
C ILE A 40 8.43 -6.47 -5.67
N LEU A 41 9.72 -6.82 -5.76
CA LEU A 41 10.25 -7.99 -6.46
C LEU A 41 10.60 -9.04 -5.41
N ILE A 42 9.74 -10.05 -5.31
CA ILE A 42 9.80 -11.09 -4.28
C ILE A 42 10.51 -12.31 -4.89
N PRO A 43 11.74 -12.65 -4.46
CA PRO A 43 12.41 -13.86 -4.93
C PRO A 43 11.60 -15.10 -4.56
N ALA A 44 11.65 -16.13 -5.41
CA ALA A 44 11.09 -17.43 -5.04
C ALA A 44 11.84 -18.00 -3.83
N ALA A 45 11.18 -18.88 -3.07
CA ALA A 45 11.76 -19.45 -1.87
C ALA A 45 13.06 -20.23 -2.20
N GLY A 46 14.17 -19.83 -1.59
CA GLY A 46 15.49 -20.44 -1.83
C GLY A 46 16.28 -19.82 -2.99
N GLU A 47 15.68 -18.93 -3.78
CA GLU A 47 16.34 -18.24 -4.88
C GLU A 47 16.99 -16.93 -4.43
N GLU A 48 18.06 -16.52 -5.13
CA GLU A 48 18.67 -15.22 -4.91
C GLU A 48 17.83 -14.09 -5.51
N LEU A 49 17.95 -12.88 -4.93
CA LEU A 49 17.33 -11.69 -5.50
C LEU A 49 18.07 -11.28 -6.78
N VAL A 50 17.35 -11.30 -7.90
CA VAL A 50 17.82 -10.77 -9.19
C VAL A 50 16.98 -9.57 -9.56
N LEU A 51 17.63 -8.42 -9.78
CA LEU A 51 16.95 -7.21 -10.23
C LEU A 51 16.87 -7.19 -11.77
N PRO A 52 15.75 -6.77 -12.36
CA PRO A 52 15.63 -6.63 -13.79
C PRO A 52 16.47 -5.46 -14.30
N GLN A 53 16.90 -5.56 -15.56
CA GLN A 53 17.23 -4.40 -16.36
C GLN A 53 15.94 -3.86 -16.97
N ILE A 54 15.68 -2.57 -16.78
CA ILE A 54 14.49 -1.91 -17.34
C ILE A 54 14.93 -1.05 -18.52
N GLY A 55 14.43 -1.40 -19.71
CA GLY A 55 14.68 -0.67 -20.96
C GLY A 55 13.91 0.65 -21.03
N ASP A 56 14.30 1.50 -21.99
CA ASP A 56 13.63 2.80 -22.25
C ASP A 56 12.17 2.64 -22.70
N ASP A 57 11.82 1.47 -23.24
CA ASP A 57 10.47 1.07 -23.64
C ASP A 57 9.67 0.42 -22.49
N TYR A 58 10.18 0.47 -21.26
CA TYR A 58 9.63 -0.17 -20.06
C TYR A 58 9.61 -1.70 -20.12
N SER A 59 10.35 -2.33 -21.05
CA SER A 59 10.55 -3.78 -21.04
C SER A 59 11.44 -4.19 -19.86
N TRP A 60 11.12 -5.33 -19.26
CA TRP A 60 11.88 -5.90 -18.15
C TRP A 60 12.62 -7.13 -18.64
N THR A 61 13.93 -7.15 -18.46
CA THR A 61 14.75 -8.30 -18.83
C THR A 61 15.56 -8.77 -17.63
N TYR A 62 15.70 -10.09 -17.53
CA TYR A 62 16.48 -10.75 -16.49
C TYR A 62 17.65 -11.51 -17.14
N PRO A 63 18.80 -11.64 -16.44
CA PRO A 63 19.91 -12.43 -16.93
C PRO A 63 19.48 -13.88 -17.23
N GLU A 64 20.04 -14.46 -18.30
CA GLU A 64 19.77 -15.85 -18.68
C GLU A 64 20.11 -16.82 -17.53
N GLY A 65 19.25 -17.82 -17.32
CA GLY A 65 19.42 -18.82 -16.27
C GLY A 65 19.04 -18.36 -14.86
N THR A 66 18.49 -17.15 -14.69
CA THR A 66 17.96 -16.67 -13.41
C THR A 66 16.46 -16.94 -13.26
N VAL A 67 16.01 -17.03 -12.01
CA VAL A 67 14.59 -17.11 -11.68
C VAL A 67 14.05 -15.69 -11.50
N GLU A 68 13.07 -15.33 -12.32
CA GLU A 68 12.39 -14.03 -12.21
C GLU A 68 11.64 -13.91 -10.88
N PRO A 69 11.89 -12.85 -10.08
CA PRO A 69 11.11 -12.58 -8.88
C PRO A 69 9.66 -12.23 -9.22
N ALA A 70 8.73 -12.62 -8.36
CA ALA A 70 7.34 -12.21 -8.51
C ALA A 70 7.19 -10.71 -8.20
N ALA A 71 6.62 -9.97 -9.15
CA ALA A 71 6.27 -8.56 -8.98
C ALA A 71 4.90 -8.38 -8.29
N ARG A 72 4.83 -7.59 -7.22
CA ARG A 72 3.57 -7.17 -6.59
C ARG A 72 3.58 -5.67 -6.30
N VAL A 73 2.43 -5.02 -6.44
CA VAL A 73 2.28 -3.57 -6.22
C VAL A 73 1.74 -3.34 -4.82
N TYR A 74 2.38 -2.44 -4.07
CA TYR A 74 1.99 -2.07 -2.73
C TYR A 74 2.14 -0.57 -2.51
N THR A 75 1.24 0.01 -1.72
CA THR A 75 1.33 1.40 -1.28
C THR A 75 2.40 1.58 -0.21
N ILE A 76 3.18 2.65 -0.31
CA ILE A 76 4.05 3.12 0.77
C ILE A 76 3.19 3.81 1.82
N SER A 77 3.11 3.21 2.99
CA SER A 77 2.36 3.74 4.13
C SER A 77 3.16 4.79 4.90
N ASP A 78 4.49 4.66 4.93
CA ASP A 78 5.41 5.68 5.46
C ASP A 78 6.77 5.63 4.76
N HIS A 79 7.43 6.78 4.64
CA HIS A 79 8.79 6.93 4.10
C HIS A 79 9.55 7.93 4.98
N ARG A 80 10.65 7.49 5.57
CA ARG A 80 11.38 8.28 6.56
C ARG A 80 12.87 7.97 6.59
N MET A 81 13.65 8.90 7.15
CA MET A 81 15.05 8.70 7.47
C MET A 81 15.20 8.24 8.92
N VAL A 82 15.90 7.12 9.14
CA VAL A 82 16.23 6.56 10.46
C VAL A 82 17.72 6.28 10.49
N GLU A 83 18.44 6.92 11.42
CA GLU A 83 19.90 6.74 11.61
C GLU A 83 20.74 6.89 10.31
N GLY A 84 20.33 7.81 9.43
CA GLY A 84 21.01 8.07 8.16
C GLY A 84 20.71 7.08 7.03
N ARG A 85 19.71 6.21 7.21
CA ARG A 85 19.20 5.27 6.19
C ARG A 85 17.71 5.55 5.92
N VAL A 86 17.22 5.10 4.77
CA VAL A 86 15.79 5.18 4.46
C VAL A 86 15.07 3.95 5.01
N GLU A 87 13.95 4.18 5.68
CA GLU A 87 12.95 3.17 5.97
C GLU A 87 11.66 3.46 5.21
N VAL A 88 11.10 2.41 4.61
CA VAL A 88 9.82 2.42 3.90
C VAL A 88 8.92 1.38 4.53
N ASP A 89 7.74 1.80 4.98
CA ASP A 89 6.70 0.90 5.45
C ASP A 89 5.71 0.60 4.34
N LEU A 90 5.38 -0.68 4.19
CA LEU A 90 4.33 -1.17 3.30
C LEU A 90 3.26 -1.84 4.15
N ASP A 91 2.03 -1.34 4.10
CA ASP A 91 0.89 -2.05 4.67
C ASP A 91 0.30 -2.98 3.60
N VAL A 92 0.35 -4.29 3.87
CA VAL A 92 -0.01 -5.35 2.94
C VAL A 92 -1.24 -6.09 3.44
N ALA A 93 -2.30 -6.06 2.63
CA ALA A 93 -3.50 -6.85 2.87
C ALA A 93 -3.22 -8.35 2.65
N LEU A 94 -3.66 -9.17 3.60
CA LEU A 94 -3.51 -10.62 3.57
C LEU A 94 -4.78 -11.27 3.02
N HIS A 95 -4.59 -12.14 2.04
CA HIS A 95 -5.60 -13.03 1.47
C HIS A 95 -5.15 -14.49 1.60
N ASP A 96 -6.03 -15.48 1.45
CA ASP A 96 -5.70 -16.88 1.76
C ASP A 96 -4.56 -17.44 0.89
N GLU A 97 -4.48 -17.09 -0.39
CA GLU A 97 -3.47 -17.64 -1.31
C GLU A 97 -2.84 -16.58 -2.20
N GLY A 98 -1.51 -16.63 -2.37
CA GLY A 98 -0.83 -15.94 -3.45
C GLY A 98 0.44 -15.25 -2.99
N VAL A 99 1.42 -15.18 -3.91
CA VAL A 99 2.83 -14.86 -3.62
C VAL A 99 3.04 -13.65 -2.72
N GLY A 100 2.24 -12.59 -2.90
CA GLY A 100 2.32 -11.38 -2.10
C GLY A 100 1.92 -11.58 -0.63
N SER A 101 0.74 -12.16 -0.40
CA SER A 101 0.25 -12.48 0.94
C SER A 101 1.10 -13.56 1.62
N ASP A 102 1.55 -14.56 0.86
CA ASP A 102 2.39 -15.64 1.39
C ASP A 102 3.76 -15.12 1.85
N TRP A 103 4.37 -14.24 1.05
CA TRP A 103 5.56 -13.49 1.46
C TRP A 103 5.27 -12.61 2.67
N ALA A 104 4.22 -11.79 2.63
CA ALA A 104 3.89 -10.87 3.72
C ALA A 104 3.57 -11.56 5.04
N ARG A 105 3.07 -12.82 5.00
CA ARG A 105 2.86 -13.65 6.19
C ARG A 105 4.15 -14.16 6.81
N THR A 106 5.13 -14.48 5.98
CA THR A 106 6.30 -15.29 6.39
C THR A 106 7.62 -14.52 6.38
N CYS A 107 7.63 -13.30 5.83
CA CYS A 107 8.86 -12.53 5.70
C CYS A 107 9.50 -12.24 7.06
N ALA A 108 10.83 -12.34 7.10
CA ALA A 108 11.61 -12.15 8.31
C ALA A 108 12.68 -11.08 8.12
N ALA A 109 13.11 -10.49 9.25
CA ALA A 109 14.21 -9.53 9.25
C ALA A 109 15.46 -10.13 8.57
N GLY A 110 16.10 -9.34 7.72
CA GLY A 110 17.27 -9.75 6.92
C GLY A 110 16.94 -10.31 5.53
N GLN A 111 15.67 -10.63 5.24
CA GLN A 111 15.27 -11.07 3.90
C GLN A 111 15.43 -9.93 2.88
N ARG A 112 15.94 -10.25 1.69
CA ARG A 112 16.14 -9.29 0.60
C ARG A 112 14.97 -9.33 -0.38
N VAL A 113 14.55 -8.15 -0.84
CA VAL A 113 13.57 -7.97 -1.91
C VAL A 113 14.06 -6.86 -2.85
N GLY A 114 13.59 -6.87 -4.09
CA GLY A 114 13.77 -5.74 -4.98
C GLY A 114 12.62 -4.75 -4.82
N ILE A 115 12.88 -3.48 -5.11
CA ILE A 115 11.87 -2.43 -5.15
C ILE A 115 12.12 -1.57 -6.38
N VAL A 116 11.07 -1.31 -7.15
CA VAL A 116 11.10 -0.34 -8.25
C VAL A 116 10.78 1.03 -7.69
N GLU A 117 11.38 2.09 -8.28
CA GLU A 117 11.10 3.47 -7.91
C GLU A 117 9.58 3.76 -7.80
N PRO A 118 9.18 4.65 -6.88
CA PRO A 118 7.77 4.86 -6.57
C PRO A 118 7.06 5.70 -7.63
N HIS A 119 5.74 5.51 -7.70
CA HIS A 119 4.81 6.30 -8.49
C HIS A 119 3.66 6.75 -7.60
N GLY A 120 3.04 7.90 -7.90
CA GLY A 120 1.84 8.36 -7.21
C GLY A 120 0.88 9.00 -8.20
N LEU A 121 -0.41 8.93 -7.91
CA LEU A 121 -1.48 9.35 -8.82
C LEU A 121 -2.44 10.34 -8.15
N TYR A 122 -2.59 10.27 -6.82
CA TYR A 122 -3.53 11.08 -6.08
C TYR A 122 -3.24 12.57 -6.24
N LYS A 123 -4.25 13.28 -6.73
CA LYS A 123 -4.19 14.71 -6.96
C LYS A 123 -5.58 15.31 -6.81
N ALA A 124 -5.92 15.71 -5.59
CA ALA A 124 -7.11 16.51 -5.36
C ALA A 124 -6.98 17.89 -6.04
N ALA A 125 -8.11 18.44 -6.48
CA ALA A 125 -8.17 19.83 -6.93
C ALA A 125 -7.89 20.77 -5.74
N ALA A 126 -7.18 21.87 -5.98
CA ALA A 126 -6.77 22.79 -4.91
C ALA A 126 -7.95 23.49 -4.23
N ASP A 127 -9.08 23.60 -4.94
CA ASP A 127 -10.32 24.25 -4.53
C ASP A 127 -11.43 23.25 -4.17
N VAL A 128 -11.09 21.98 -3.96
CA VAL A 128 -12.07 20.97 -3.57
C VAL A 128 -12.66 21.30 -2.19
N ALA A 129 -13.99 21.44 -2.11
CA ALA A 129 -14.67 21.75 -0.86
C ALA A 129 -14.71 20.55 0.10
N TRP A 130 -14.82 19.34 -0.44
CA TRP A 130 -14.83 18.08 0.30
C TRP A 130 -14.49 16.91 -0.63
N GLN A 131 -14.03 15.80 -0.08
CA GLN A 131 -13.69 14.60 -0.85
C GLN A 131 -14.47 13.38 -0.36
N LEU A 132 -14.92 12.53 -1.28
CA LEU A 132 -15.35 11.18 -0.97
C LEU A 132 -14.18 10.22 -1.23
N LEU A 133 -13.69 9.55 -0.19
CA LEU A 133 -12.64 8.53 -0.30
C LEU A 133 -13.23 7.16 0.01
N VAL A 134 -13.06 6.23 -0.93
CA VAL A 134 -13.70 4.91 -0.86
C VAL A 134 -12.65 3.83 -1.13
N CYS A 135 -12.55 2.84 -0.26
CA CYS A 135 -11.64 1.73 -0.46
C CYS A 135 -12.10 0.43 0.21
N ASP A 136 -11.49 -0.67 -0.19
CA ASP A 136 -11.45 -1.89 0.61
C ASP A 136 -10.16 -1.96 1.45
N ILE A 137 -9.87 -3.12 2.04
CA ILE A 137 -8.65 -3.35 2.81
C ILE A 137 -7.35 -3.13 2.00
N THR A 138 -7.38 -3.31 0.68
CA THR A 138 -6.20 -3.15 -0.19
C THR A 138 -5.88 -1.68 -0.47
N GLY A 139 -6.91 -0.82 -0.54
CA GLY A 139 -6.76 0.63 -0.69
C GLY A 139 -6.63 1.39 0.65
N LEU A 140 -6.88 0.73 1.77
CA LEU A 140 -6.80 1.30 3.12
C LEU A 140 -5.45 1.97 3.44
N PRO A 141 -4.29 1.44 3.03
CA PRO A 141 -3.00 2.10 3.22
C PRO A 141 -2.91 3.48 2.55
N ALA A 142 -3.36 3.58 1.30
CA ALA A 142 -3.37 4.84 0.55
C ALA A 142 -4.36 5.83 1.16
N LEU A 143 -5.56 5.36 1.52
CA LEU A 143 -6.56 6.16 2.21
C LEU A 143 -6.01 6.73 3.53
N ALA A 144 -5.40 5.89 4.37
CA ALA A 144 -4.84 6.30 5.64
C ALA A 144 -3.75 7.37 5.47
N ARG A 145 -2.91 7.23 4.44
CA ARG A 145 -1.86 8.22 4.15
C ARG A 145 -2.41 9.52 3.57
N ILE A 146 -3.41 9.46 2.69
CA ILE A 146 -4.15 10.65 2.21
C ILE A 146 -4.70 11.43 3.40
N LEU A 147 -5.42 10.76 4.32
CA LEU A 147 -6.03 11.42 5.49
C LEU A 147 -5.00 12.10 6.40
N ARG A 148 -3.82 11.50 6.61
CA ARG A 148 -2.72 12.12 7.37
C ARG A 148 -2.18 13.39 6.73
N CYS A 149 -2.31 13.53 5.42
CA CYS A 149 -1.83 14.70 4.67
C CYS A 149 -2.87 15.82 4.54
N LEU A 150 -4.12 15.60 4.93
CA LEU A 150 -5.14 16.64 4.89
C LEU A 150 -4.96 17.64 6.04
N GLY A 151 -5.13 18.93 5.73
CA GLY A 151 -5.08 20.04 6.67
C GLY A 151 -6.41 20.30 7.39
N PRO A 152 -6.41 21.16 8.43
CA PRO A 152 -7.57 21.37 9.30
C PRO A 152 -8.79 22.02 8.64
N ASP A 153 -8.61 22.75 7.55
CA ASP A 153 -9.70 23.40 6.81
C ASP A 153 -10.30 22.50 5.72
N GLN A 154 -9.84 21.26 5.60
CA GLN A 154 -10.32 20.30 4.61
C GLN A 154 -11.37 19.36 5.22
N ARG A 155 -12.21 18.81 4.35
CA ARG A 155 -13.21 17.80 4.70
C ARG A 155 -13.08 16.54 3.85
N ALA A 156 -13.22 15.38 4.48
CA ALA A 156 -13.31 14.10 3.78
C ALA A 156 -14.41 13.21 4.39
N ASP A 157 -15.29 12.72 3.54
CA ASP A 157 -16.21 11.64 3.87
C ASP A 157 -15.58 10.32 3.37
N VAL A 158 -15.50 9.32 4.24
CA VAL A 158 -14.75 8.09 4.02
C VAL A 158 -15.69 6.89 4.12
N VAL A 159 -15.57 5.98 3.17
CA VAL A 159 -16.24 4.67 3.19
C VAL A 159 -15.19 3.58 3.05
N VAL A 160 -15.11 2.69 4.03
CA VAL A 160 -14.23 1.51 3.96
C VAL A 160 -15.06 0.25 4.03
N VAL A 161 -14.93 -0.61 3.02
CA VAL A 161 -15.58 -1.92 2.99
C VAL A 161 -14.59 -2.99 3.45
N LEU A 162 -14.95 -3.75 4.47
CA LEU A 162 -14.16 -4.82 5.05
C LEU A 162 -14.98 -6.12 5.09
N THR A 163 -14.29 -7.25 5.20
CA THR A 163 -14.92 -8.55 5.45
C THR A 163 -14.80 -9.01 6.91
N ASP A 164 -14.06 -8.26 7.72
CA ASP A 164 -13.90 -8.49 9.16
C ASP A 164 -13.84 -7.14 9.89
N ALA A 165 -14.66 -6.98 10.93
CA ALA A 165 -14.68 -5.77 11.74
C ALA A 165 -13.38 -5.56 12.53
N ALA A 166 -12.60 -6.62 12.76
CA ALA A 166 -11.30 -6.54 13.42
C ALA A 166 -10.20 -5.90 12.55
N ASP A 167 -10.47 -5.67 11.25
CA ASP A 167 -9.55 -4.96 10.34
C ASP A 167 -9.68 -3.44 10.35
N GLN A 168 -10.54 -2.89 11.22
CA GLN A 168 -10.60 -1.44 11.41
C GLN A 168 -9.32 -0.94 12.10
N ILE A 169 -8.65 0.02 11.45
CA ILE A 169 -7.46 0.68 11.98
C ILE A 169 -7.77 2.15 12.32
N ALA A 170 -6.92 2.76 13.14
CA ALA A 170 -7.00 4.19 13.38
C ALA A 170 -6.68 4.99 12.10
N LEU A 171 -7.51 5.98 11.79
CA LEU A 171 -7.35 6.88 10.64
C LEU A 171 -7.18 8.33 11.11
N PRO A 172 -6.02 8.68 11.70
CA PRO A 172 -5.81 10.04 12.21
C PRO A 172 -5.74 11.05 11.05
N SER A 173 -6.36 12.21 11.27
CA SER A 173 -6.31 13.34 10.35
C SER A 173 -6.42 14.65 11.14
N LEU A 174 -5.93 15.74 10.57
CA LEU A 174 -6.21 17.09 11.06
C LEU A 174 -7.52 17.65 10.48
N ALA A 175 -7.99 17.10 9.36
CA ALA A 175 -9.20 17.49 8.66
C ALA A 175 -10.48 17.08 9.40
N ASP A 176 -11.61 17.65 8.96
CA ASP A 176 -12.94 17.16 9.32
C ASP A 176 -13.22 15.85 8.56
N VAL A 177 -13.14 14.71 9.27
CA VAL A 177 -13.27 13.38 8.66
C VAL A 177 -14.43 12.60 9.27
N SER A 178 -15.36 12.19 8.42
CA SER A 178 -16.41 11.23 8.76
C SER A 178 -16.08 9.87 8.17
N VAL A 179 -15.99 8.83 8.99
CA VAL A 179 -15.65 7.47 8.54
C VAL A 179 -16.84 6.53 8.73
N ARG A 180 -17.28 5.90 7.66
CA ARG A 180 -18.23 4.79 7.69
C ARG A 180 -17.53 3.49 7.33
N TRP A 181 -17.50 2.57 8.29
CA TRP A 181 -17.06 1.20 8.08
C TRP A 181 -18.25 0.33 7.69
N VAL A 182 -18.15 -0.34 6.54
CA VAL A 182 -19.13 -1.31 6.06
C VAL A 182 -18.49 -2.68 6.16
N VAL A 183 -19.05 -3.55 6.99
CA VAL A 183 -18.55 -4.92 7.15
C VAL A 183 -19.53 -5.87 6.47
N VAL A 184 -19.05 -6.61 5.47
CA VAL A 184 -19.84 -7.59 4.71
C VAL A 184 -19.30 -9.01 4.94
N ASP A 185 -20.12 -10.02 4.67
CA ASP A 185 -19.64 -11.40 4.70
C ASP A 185 -18.58 -11.62 3.60
N ARG A 186 -17.62 -12.52 3.82
CA ARG A 186 -16.57 -12.87 2.84
C ARG A 186 -17.12 -13.41 1.52
N VAL A 187 -18.33 -13.96 1.52
CA VAL A 187 -18.98 -14.43 0.28
C VAL A 187 -19.54 -13.30 -0.58
N VAL A 188 -19.63 -12.08 -0.04
CA VAL A 188 -20.09 -10.91 -0.79
C VAL A 188 -18.96 -10.38 -1.67
N ASP A 189 -19.28 -10.06 -2.93
CA ASP A 189 -18.34 -9.38 -3.81
C ASP A 189 -18.05 -7.97 -3.25
N VAL A 190 -16.78 -7.71 -2.94
CA VAL A 190 -16.37 -6.42 -2.34
C VAL A 190 -16.65 -5.24 -3.27
N SER A 191 -16.61 -5.45 -4.59
CA SER A 191 -16.88 -4.41 -5.60
C SER A 191 -18.34 -4.01 -5.58
N ASP A 192 -19.25 -4.99 -5.48
CA ASP A 192 -20.69 -4.75 -5.35
C ASP A 192 -20.99 -4.02 -4.02
N ALA A 193 -20.34 -4.44 -2.93
CA ALA A 193 -20.48 -3.78 -1.63
C ALA A 193 -19.96 -2.33 -1.66
N LEU A 194 -18.83 -2.07 -2.32
CA LEU A 194 -18.30 -0.72 -2.52
C LEU A 194 -19.27 0.14 -3.33
N ALA A 195 -19.79 -0.39 -4.43
CA ALA A 195 -20.75 0.33 -5.28
C ALA A 195 -22.03 0.66 -4.52
N ALA A 196 -22.63 -0.31 -3.82
CA ALA A 196 -23.81 -0.10 -2.99
C ALA A 196 -23.55 0.96 -1.91
N ALA A 197 -22.41 0.86 -1.22
CA ALA A 197 -22.05 1.80 -0.18
C ALA A 197 -21.93 3.23 -0.72
N VAL A 198 -21.40 3.45 -1.92
CA VAL A 198 -21.36 4.78 -2.54
C VAL A 198 -22.75 5.26 -2.94
N LEU A 199 -23.56 4.40 -3.55
CA LEU A 199 -24.91 4.76 -4.01
C LEU A 199 -25.88 5.10 -2.87
N GLU A 200 -25.67 4.54 -1.68
CA GLU A 200 -26.45 4.80 -0.47
C GLU A 200 -25.91 5.99 0.34
N ALA A 201 -24.77 6.57 -0.03
CA ALA A 201 -24.17 7.66 0.72
C ALA A 201 -24.97 8.96 0.54
N GLU A 202 -25.35 9.59 1.65
CA GLU A 202 -25.84 10.97 1.65
C GLU A 202 -24.64 11.91 1.47
N LEU A 203 -24.46 12.44 0.26
CA LEU A 203 -23.36 13.34 -0.06
C LEU A 203 -23.75 14.80 0.19
N PRO A 204 -22.79 15.66 0.61
CA PRO A 204 -23.01 17.09 0.68
C PRO A 204 -23.52 17.65 -0.66
N ALA A 205 -24.44 18.62 -0.56
CA ALA A 205 -25.01 19.33 -1.72
C ALA A 205 -23.98 20.20 -2.45
#